data_AF-A0A0F9C6I1-F1
#
_entry.id   AF-A0A0F9C6I1-F1
#
_cell.length_a   1.000
_cell.length_b   1.000
_cell.length_c   1.000
_cell.angle_alpha   90.00
_cell.angle_beta   90.00
_cell.angle_gamma   90.00
#
_symmetry.space_group_name_H-M   'P 1'
#
loop_
_entity.id
_entity.type
_entity.pdbx_description
1 polymer ?
#
loop_
_entity_poly.entity_id
_entity_poly.type
_entity_poly.pdbx_seq_one_letter_code
_entity_poly.pdbx_strand_id
1 'polypeptide(L)'
;GNAMGRLDQYVWPVLAGDLEAGRIDLPAAAELVDCFCLKFNERAKATDEQRPEARQDEPVDPGRRTRHYTSSQIGRTRDRLDATNHWLQNIVVGGLTPEGGDGTNPLSFLLLESYGRNRMTNPLLTVRVHRGSPDALVDRACEVLKDGGGMPAIFNDEAIAPALERMGIPTPDARDYTNDGCWEIIIPGRTDFRFQRLSMMLCLEWALNRGHSRLDGSAVGMDTGDPRRFARFQDVWEAFLAQMDAMVSRVVDRVGRTIDDRSILAPVLSAMIDGAIESRRDMTAGGARFRTFALLAESAAHAIDSLTAIKTVIFDAGLATMAELCDALDADFEGHELLRKRLIEAPKYGNDDERADAVGRDMIEAFTSSVARHAEARRAAIKFPCGVGTFSWYIGIGEGLGASADGRLAGEPVSSNFSPALGRDIEGLPGAILSYAKMHHCNLPAGGPLDMRLAARLVKGAEGTRRMAGLIRGFVDTGGAMMTLTVADTEQLRAAQREPDKHRSLRVRMGGWCAYFTMLSRDQQDHHIRRQESQA
;
A
#
# COMPACT_ATOMS: atom_id res chain seq x y z
N GLY A 1 1.70 -7.79 11.25
CA GLY A 1 1.61 -9.17 10.76
C GLY A 1 2.64 -9.99 11.52
N ASN A 2 2.50 -11.32 11.60
CA ASN A 2 3.57 -12.15 12.18
C ASN A 2 4.57 -12.55 11.08
N ALA A 3 5.31 -11.59 10.52
CA ALA A 3 6.26 -11.85 9.44
C ALA A 3 7.59 -12.47 9.92
N MET A 4 8.24 -13.17 9.00
CA MET A 4 9.49 -13.88 9.22
C MET A 4 10.71 -13.08 8.77
N GLY A 5 10.49 -11.90 8.17
CA GLY A 5 11.56 -11.01 7.72
C GLY A 5 12.42 -11.65 6.63
N ARG A 6 13.75 -11.42 6.71
CA ARG A 6 14.73 -11.92 5.75
C ARG A 6 15.15 -13.36 6.05
N LEU A 7 14.20 -14.27 5.96
CA LEU A 7 14.42 -15.68 6.29
C LEU A 7 15.59 -16.27 5.49
N ASP A 8 15.76 -15.84 4.24
CA ASP A 8 16.88 -16.26 3.40
C ASP A 8 18.25 -15.82 3.95
N GLN A 9 18.34 -14.77 4.76
CA GLN A 9 19.60 -14.36 5.39
C GLN A 9 19.81 -15.07 6.73
N TYR A 10 18.77 -15.16 7.57
CA TYR A 10 18.92 -15.67 8.94
C TYR A 10 19.15 -17.18 8.97
N VAL A 11 18.60 -17.92 8.00
CA VAL A 11 18.67 -19.39 7.94
C VAL A 11 19.78 -19.87 7.02
N TRP A 12 20.24 -19.05 6.07
CA TRP A 12 21.28 -19.46 5.12
C TRP A 12 22.57 -19.98 5.76
N PRO A 13 23.13 -19.37 6.82
CA PRO A 13 24.33 -19.91 7.47
C PRO A 13 24.16 -21.34 7.99
N VAL A 14 22.95 -21.69 8.46
CA VAL A 14 22.63 -23.04 8.93
C VAL A 14 22.57 -24.02 7.75
N LEU A 15 21.82 -23.67 6.70
CA LEU A 15 21.71 -24.51 5.51
C LEU A 15 23.06 -24.69 4.80
N ALA A 16 23.85 -23.63 4.66
CA ALA A 16 25.19 -23.69 4.08
C ALA A 16 26.09 -24.67 4.87
N GLY A 17 26.07 -24.57 6.21
CA GLY A 17 26.82 -25.48 7.06
C GLY A 17 26.34 -26.94 6.99
N ASP A 18 25.04 -27.18 6.76
CA ASP A 18 24.50 -28.53 6.56
C ASP A 18 24.88 -29.13 5.20
N LEU A 19 24.87 -28.30 4.14
CA LEU A 19 25.31 -28.69 2.79
C LEU A 19 26.81 -29.01 2.76
N GLU A 20 27.65 -28.15 3.36
CA GLU A 20 29.10 -28.35 3.44
C GLU A 20 29.46 -29.61 4.23
N ALA A 21 28.72 -29.90 5.30
CA ALA A 21 28.92 -31.11 6.10
C ALA A 21 28.29 -32.37 5.51
N GLY A 22 27.58 -32.27 4.38
CA GLY A 22 26.86 -33.40 3.76
C GLY A 22 25.73 -33.96 4.61
N ARG A 23 25.16 -33.17 5.55
CA ARG A 23 24.01 -33.57 6.38
C ARG A 23 22.71 -33.56 5.57
N ILE A 24 22.65 -32.72 4.55
CA ILE A 24 21.52 -32.58 3.63
C ILE A 24 22.03 -32.26 2.23
N ASP A 25 21.24 -32.54 1.21
CA ASP A 25 21.45 -32.05 -0.15
C ASP A 25 20.39 -31.00 -0.54
N LEU A 26 20.57 -30.35 -1.68
CA LEU A 26 19.64 -29.31 -2.15
C LEU A 26 18.20 -29.84 -2.37
N PRO A 27 17.98 -31.04 -2.95
CA PRO A 27 16.64 -31.62 -3.04
C PRO A 27 15.94 -31.79 -1.68
N ALA A 28 16.62 -32.35 -0.68
CA ALA A 28 16.04 -32.52 0.65
C ALA A 28 15.81 -31.16 1.34
N ALA A 29 16.71 -30.18 1.14
CA ALA A 29 16.49 -28.82 1.63
C ALA A 29 15.26 -28.17 0.98
N ALA A 30 15.04 -28.37 -0.32
CA ALA A 30 13.87 -27.87 -1.02
C ALA A 30 12.57 -28.46 -0.47
N GLU A 31 12.55 -29.75 -0.14
CA GLU A 31 11.40 -30.41 0.50
C GLU A 31 11.10 -29.82 1.89
N LEU A 32 12.13 -29.54 2.70
CA LEU A 32 11.95 -28.89 4.01
C LEU A 32 11.40 -27.47 3.88
N VAL A 33 11.91 -26.70 2.91
CA VAL A 33 11.40 -25.35 2.61
C VAL A 33 9.94 -25.42 2.18
N ASP A 34 9.57 -26.37 1.32
CA ASP A 34 8.17 -26.60 0.92
C ASP A 34 7.29 -26.91 2.13
N CYS A 35 7.72 -27.84 2.98
CA CYS A 35 6.97 -28.21 4.18
C CYS A 35 6.77 -27.00 5.09
N PHE A 36 7.84 -26.23 5.32
CA PHE A 36 7.79 -25.02 6.13
C PHE A 36 6.83 -23.97 5.55
N CYS A 37 6.93 -23.64 4.27
CA CYS A 37 6.06 -22.65 3.63
C CYS A 37 4.58 -23.09 3.62
N LEU A 38 4.30 -24.39 3.46
CA LEU A 38 2.95 -24.92 3.53
C LEU A 38 2.30 -24.72 4.91
N LYS A 39 3.08 -24.70 6.01
CA LYS A 39 2.54 -24.43 7.35
C LYS A 39 1.86 -23.07 7.47
N PHE A 40 2.28 -22.07 6.70
CA PHE A 40 1.66 -20.73 6.70
C PHE A 40 0.26 -20.72 6.08
N ASN A 41 -0.11 -21.79 5.37
CA ASN A 41 -1.45 -21.95 4.78
C ASN A 41 -2.38 -22.76 5.70
N GLU A 42 -1.90 -23.19 6.86
CA GLU A 42 -2.76 -23.79 7.88
C GLU A 42 -3.73 -22.76 8.45
N ARG A 43 -5.00 -23.15 8.52
CA ARG A 43 -6.07 -22.29 8.98
C ARG A 43 -6.43 -22.64 10.41
N ALA A 44 -6.55 -21.64 11.27
CA ALA A 44 -7.18 -21.87 12.57
C ALA A 44 -8.66 -22.19 12.35
N LYS A 45 -9.20 -23.08 13.21
CA LYS A 45 -10.63 -23.36 13.23
C LYS A 45 -11.35 -22.08 13.68
N ALA A 46 -12.10 -21.47 12.77
CA ALA A 46 -12.95 -20.33 13.12
C ALA A 46 -14.04 -20.78 14.11
N THR A 47 -14.30 -19.99 15.13
CA THR A 47 -15.48 -20.18 15.99
C THR A 47 -16.75 -19.91 15.19
N ASP A 48 -17.90 -20.39 15.65
CA ASP A 48 -19.18 -20.18 14.94
C ASP A 48 -19.50 -18.69 14.76
N GLU A 49 -19.11 -17.84 15.72
CA GLU A 49 -19.23 -16.37 15.66
C GLU A 49 -18.30 -15.71 14.63
N GLN A 50 -17.15 -16.32 14.33
CA GLN A 50 -16.19 -15.82 13.34
C GLN A 50 -16.58 -16.16 11.90
N ARG A 51 -17.60 -17.00 11.71
CA ARG A 51 -18.11 -17.34 10.38
C ARG A 51 -18.80 -16.14 9.74
N PRO A 52 -18.63 -15.89 8.43
CA PRO A 52 -19.27 -14.78 7.72
C PRO A 52 -20.78 -14.68 7.95
N GLU A 53 -21.47 -15.82 8.08
CA GLU A 53 -22.91 -15.92 8.27
C GLU A 53 -23.36 -15.47 9.67
N ALA A 54 -22.48 -15.55 10.66
CA ALA A 54 -22.74 -15.19 12.05
C ALA A 54 -22.31 -13.76 12.39
N ARG A 55 -21.49 -13.11 11.55
CA ARG A 55 -21.08 -11.71 11.75
C ARG A 55 -22.31 -10.81 11.83
N GLN A 56 -22.35 -9.89 12.78
CA GLN A 56 -23.37 -8.85 12.82
C GLN A 56 -22.98 -7.72 11.87
N ASP A 57 -23.96 -7.10 11.19
CA ASP A 57 -23.68 -5.89 10.44
C ASP A 57 -23.35 -4.79 11.43
N GLU A 58 -22.10 -4.33 11.42
CA GLU A 58 -21.74 -3.14 12.17
C GLU A 58 -22.38 -1.92 11.49
N PRO A 59 -23.14 -1.10 12.22
CA PRO A 59 -23.64 0.15 11.67
C PRO A 59 -22.44 1.00 11.23
N VAL A 60 -22.56 1.59 10.04
CA VAL A 60 -21.60 2.58 9.54
C VAL A 60 -21.57 3.72 10.55
N ASP A 61 -20.49 3.85 11.34
CA ASP A 61 -20.26 4.99 12.23
C ASP A 61 -19.54 6.10 11.44
N PRO A 62 -20.25 7.20 11.08
CA PRO A 62 -19.68 8.28 10.29
C PRO A 62 -18.65 9.12 11.06
N GLY A 63 -18.59 9.01 12.39
CA GLY A 63 -17.64 9.72 13.24
C GLY A 63 -16.26 9.07 13.33
N ARG A 64 -16.11 7.81 12.88
CA ARG A 64 -14.86 7.01 12.93
C ARG A 64 -14.32 6.72 11.53
N ARG A 65 -14.10 7.77 10.73
CA ARG A 65 -13.76 7.67 9.30
C ARG A 65 -12.40 7.04 9.01
N THR A 66 -11.45 7.12 9.94
CA THR A 66 -10.21 6.34 9.90
C THR A 66 -10.44 4.99 10.58
N ARG A 67 -11.15 4.07 9.92
CA ARG A 67 -11.47 2.76 10.49
C ARG A 67 -10.20 1.94 10.76
N HIS A 68 -10.14 1.27 11.92
CA HIS A 68 -8.95 0.52 12.37
C HIS A 68 -8.99 -1.00 12.05
N TYR A 69 -10.09 -1.52 11.51
CA TYR A 69 -10.24 -2.95 11.20
C TYR A 69 -9.91 -3.24 9.76
N THR A 70 -9.20 -4.35 9.49
CA THR A 70 -8.95 -4.86 8.14
C THR A 70 -10.28 -5.00 7.38
N SER A 71 -10.35 -4.59 6.11
CA SER A 71 -11.59 -4.62 5.30
C SER A 71 -12.23 -6.00 5.24
N SER A 72 -11.42 -7.02 5.53
CA SER A 72 -11.71 -8.44 5.50
C SER A 72 -12.61 -8.90 6.67
N GLN A 73 -12.80 -8.05 7.69
CA GLN A 73 -13.54 -8.36 8.91
C GLN A 73 -14.87 -7.62 9.06
N ILE A 74 -15.25 -6.74 8.12
CA ILE A 74 -16.44 -5.87 8.27
C ILE A 74 -17.62 -6.39 7.43
N GLY A 75 -18.73 -6.69 8.12
CA GLY A 75 -20.04 -7.04 7.54
C GLY A 75 -20.15 -8.48 7.04
N ARG A 76 -21.39 -8.92 6.79
CA ARG A 76 -21.70 -10.24 6.18
C ARG A 76 -21.34 -10.34 4.70
N THR A 77 -21.12 -9.20 4.05
CA THR A 77 -21.10 -9.07 2.59
C THR A 77 -19.70 -8.96 1.97
N ARG A 78 -18.65 -8.62 2.73
CA ARG A 78 -17.39 -8.17 2.11
C ARG A 78 -16.33 -9.23 1.86
N ASP A 79 -16.18 -10.26 2.68
CA ASP A 79 -15.28 -11.38 2.39
C ASP A 79 -15.75 -12.69 3.07
N ARG A 80 -15.59 -13.83 2.38
CA ARG A 80 -15.80 -15.16 2.99
C ARG A 80 -14.59 -15.55 3.85
N LEU A 81 -14.69 -16.67 4.58
CA LEU A 81 -13.73 -17.21 5.57
C LEU A 81 -12.23 -17.03 5.29
N ASP A 82 -11.81 -16.91 4.03
CA ASP A 82 -10.41 -16.70 3.62
C ASP A 82 -9.76 -15.46 4.27
N ALA A 83 -10.52 -14.37 4.34
CA ALA A 83 -10.16 -13.13 5.02
C ALA A 83 -9.94 -13.26 6.54
N THR A 84 -10.54 -14.27 7.17
CA THR A 84 -10.58 -14.44 8.64
C THR A 84 -9.33 -15.12 9.17
N ASN A 85 -8.62 -15.86 8.30
CA ASN A 85 -7.45 -16.68 8.63
C ASN A 85 -6.18 -16.21 7.90
N HIS A 86 -6.17 -14.99 7.36
CA HIS A 86 -4.98 -14.43 6.74
C HIS A 86 -4.13 -13.69 7.78
N TRP A 87 -3.06 -14.33 8.28
CA TRP A 87 -2.22 -13.84 9.38
C TRP A 87 -1.22 -12.73 8.98
N LEU A 88 -1.25 -12.31 7.72
CA LEU A 88 -0.37 -11.27 7.15
C LEU A 88 1.11 -11.57 7.45
N GLN A 89 1.51 -12.81 7.18
CA GLN A 89 2.89 -13.26 7.37
C GLN A 89 3.65 -13.03 6.07
N ASN A 90 4.84 -12.45 6.15
CA ASN A 90 5.66 -12.14 4.98
C ASN A 90 7.06 -12.76 5.11
N ILE A 91 7.59 -13.24 3.99
CA ILE A 91 8.99 -13.61 3.80
C ILE A 91 9.59 -12.65 2.77
N VAL A 92 10.71 -12.05 3.15
CA VAL A 92 11.52 -11.18 2.27
C VAL A 92 12.77 -11.95 1.84
N VAL A 93 13.13 -11.86 0.56
CA VAL A 93 14.36 -12.45 0.01
C VAL A 93 15.15 -11.45 -0.83
N GLY A 94 16.45 -11.69 -1.01
CA GLY A 94 17.35 -10.84 -1.79
C GLY A 94 17.64 -9.49 -1.11
N GLY A 95 17.95 -8.47 -1.91
CA GLY A 95 18.32 -7.13 -1.44
C GLY A 95 19.74 -7.04 -0.87
N LEU A 96 20.13 -5.84 -0.42
CA LEU A 96 21.42 -5.56 0.18
C LEU A 96 21.59 -6.22 1.55
N THR A 97 22.79 -6.72 1.87
CA THR A 97 23.17 -7.09 3.24
C THR A 97 23.41 -5.84 4.11
N PRO A 98 23.46 -5.95 5.45
CA PRO A 98 23.83 -4.82 6.31
C PRO A 98 25.16 -4.15 5.90
N GLU A 99 26.12 -4.93 5.39
CA GLU A 99 27.43 -4.49 4.92
C GLU A 99 27.35 -3.82 3.53
N GLY A 100 26.25 -4.00 2.80
CA GLY A 100 26.00 -3.41 1.48
C GLY A 100 26.36 -4.29 0.29
N GLY A 101 26.64 -5.58 0.51
CA GLY A 101 26.75 -6.57 -0.58
C GLY A 101 25.37 -7.02 -1.07
N ASP A 102 25.31 -7.77 -2.17
CA ASP A 102 24.09 -8.47 -2.57
C ASP A 102 23.82 -9.65 -1.61
N GLY A 103 22.58 -9.76 -1.15
CA GLY A 103 22.14 -10.80 -0.22
C GLY A 103 21.58 -12.05 -0.91
N THR A 104 21.63 -12.16 -2.24
CA THR A 104 21.08 -13.33 -2.94
C THR A 104 21.87 -14.57 -2.58
N ASN A 105 21.17 -15.64 -2.19
CA ASN A 105 21.78 -16.92 -1.90
C ASN A 105 20.87 -18.08 -2.36
N PRO A 106 21.33 -19.35 -2.35
CA PRO A 106 20.52 -20.49 -2.76
C PRO A 106 19.17 -20.62 -2.04
N LEU A 107 19.06 -20.23 -0.76
CA LEU A 107 17.79 -20.25 -0.04
C LEU A 107 16.79 -19.22 -0.58
N SER A 108 17.24 -18.07 -1.09
CA SER A 108 16.40 -17.10 -1.79
C SER A 108 15.68 -17.76 -2.97
N PHE A 109 16.40 -18.59 -3.74
CA PHE A 109 15.81 -19.35 -4.85
C PHE A 109 14.84 -20.41 -4.36
N LEU A 110 15.23 -21.25 -3.39
CA LEU A 110 14.37 -22.30 -2.84
C LEU A 110 13.01 -21.76 -2.35
N LEU A 111 13.00 -20.60 -1.69
CA LEU A 111 11.77 -19.93 -1.23
C LEU A 111 10.91 -19.45 -2.40
N LEU A 112 11.51 -18.86 -3.44
CA LEU A 112 10.80 -18.48 -4.67
C LEU A 112 10.20 -19.69 -5.38
N GLU A 113 10.96 -20.78 -5.51
CA GLU A 113 10.49 -22.00 -6.17
C GLU A 113 9.35 -22.64 -5.39
N SER A 114 9.44 -22.67 -4.07
CA SER A 114 8.40 -23.20 -3.19
C SER A 114 7.08 -22.46 -3.39
N TYR A 115 7.14 -21.13 -3.46
CA TYR A 115 5.96 -20.31 -3.72
C TYR A 115 5.29 -20.63 -5.07
N GLY A 116 6.09 -20.67 -6.15
CA GLY A 116 5.60 -21.00 -7.49
C GLY A 116 5.02 -22.42 -7.59
N ARG A 117 5.74 -23.42 -7.07
CA ARG A 117 5.37 -24.84 -7.10
C ARG A 117 4.05 -25.10 -6.36
N ASN A 118 3.93 -24.55 -5.16
CA ASN A 118 2.79 -24.82 -4.27
C ASN A 118 1.60 -23.89 -4.49
N ARG A 119 1.74 -22.84 -5.32
CA ARG A 119 0.65 -21.91 -5.66
C ARG A 119 -0.07 -21.36 -4.43
N MET A 120 0.71 -21.00 -3.41
CA MET A 120 0.21 -20.62 -2.09
C MET A 120 -0.38 -19.19 -2.09
N THR A 121 -1.19 -18.87 -1.08
CA THR A 121 -1.55 -17.48 -0.78
C THR A 121 -0.77 -16.92 0.41
N ASN A 122 -0.20 -17.79 1.25
CA ASN A 122 0.68 -17.46 2.36
C ASN A 122 1.97 -18.31 2.35
N PRO A 123 3.07 -17.87 2.97
CA PRO A 123 3.28 -16.49 3.39
C PRO A 123 3.30 -15.56 2.16
N LEU A 124 3.08 -14.28 2.38
CA LEU A 124 3.35 -13.28 1.37
C LEU A 124 4.85 -13.31 1.04
N LEU A 125 5.20 -13.10 -0.23
CA LEU A 125 6.58 -13.14 -0.68
C LEU A 125 7.00 -11.79 -1.25
N THR A 126 8.13 -11.28 -0.78
CA THR A 126 8.72 -10.04 -1.25
C THR A 126 10.14 -10.32 -1.73
N VAL A 127 10.50 -9.80 -2.90
CA VAL A 127 11.87 -9.76 -3.39
C VAL A 127 12.36 -8.33 -3.29
N ARG A 128 13.45 -8.12 -2.55
CA ARG A 128 14.20 -6.88 -2.56
C ARG A 128 15.20 -6.90 -3.71
N VAL A 129 15.27 -5.79 -4.44
CA VAL A 129 16.15 -5.58 -5.58
C VAL A 129 16.91 -4.28 -5.42
N HIS A 130 18.12 -4.26 -5.94
CA HIS A 130 18.98 -3.08 -6.08
C HIS A 130 19.61 -3.08 -7.47
N ARG A 131 20.33 -2.01 -7.84
CA ARG A 131 20.93 -1.89 -9.18
C ARG A 131 21.85 -3.05 -9.54
N GLY A 132 22.51 -3.63 -8.54
CA GLY A 132 23.44 -4.74 -8.67
C GLY A 132 22.85 -6.14 -8.44
N SER A 133 21.54 -6.30 -8.25
CA SER A 133 20.96 -7.63 -7.99
C SER A 133 21.23 -8.58 -9.17
N PRO A 134 21.48 -9.88 -8.95
CA PRO A 134 21.74 -10.85 -10.02
C PRO A 134 20.56 -11.03 -10.98
N ASP A 135 20.84 -11.17 -12.28
CA ASP A 135 19.81 -11.44 -13.29
C ASP A 135 19.04 -12.73 -12.99
N ALA A 136 19.73 -13.76 -12.48
CA ALA A 136 19.10 -15.01 -12.10
C ALA A 136 17.98 -14.83 -11.05
N LEU A 137 18.16 -13.95 -10.07
CA LEU A 137 17.14 -13.66 -9.05
C LEU A 137 15.94 -12.95 -9.69
N VAL A 138 16.20 -11.92 -10.50
CA VAL A 138 15.15 -11.12 -11.15
C VAL A 138 14.36 -11.98 -12.13
N ASP A 139 15.03 -12.77 -12.96
CA ASP A 139 14.39 -13.70 -13.90
C ASP A 139 13.55 -14.74 -13.17
N ARG A 140 14.05 -15.30 -12.06
CA ARG A 140 13.30 -16.28 -11.27
C ARG A 140 12.05 -15.65 -10.65
N ALA A 141 12.15 -14.43 -10.12
CA ALA A 141 11.00 -13.68 -9.62
C ALA A 141 9.96 -13.43 -10.73
N CYS A 142 10.40 -13.08 -11.94
CA CYS A 142 9.52 -12.94 -13.10
C CYS A 142 8.82 -14.25 -13.47
N GLU A 143 9.51 -15.39 -13.46
CA GLU A 143 8.88 -16.69 -13.72
C GLU A 143 7.80 -17.01 -12.69
N VAL A 144 8.04 -16.76 -11.40
CA VAL A 144 7.04 -16.95 -10.35
C VAL A 144 5.83 -16.01 -10.56
N LEU A 145 6.06 -14.76 -10.94
CA LEU A 145 4.99 -13.79 -11.22
C LEU A 145 4.08 -14.20 -12.38
N LYS A 146 4.62 -14.90 -13.38
CA LYS A 146 3.84 -15.40 -14.54
C LYS A 146 2.82 -16.46 -14.16
N ASP A 147 3.05 -17.20 -13.08
CA ASP A 147 2.11 -18.19 -12.55
C ASP A 147 0.88 -17.54 -11.87
N GLY A 148 0.82 -16.21 -11.83
CA GLY A 148 -0.30 -15.42 -11.32
C GLY A 148 -0.29 -15.24 -9.80
N GLY A 149 -1.33 -14.61 -9.27
CA GLY A 149 -1.47 -14.33 -7.83
C GLY A 149 -0.79 -13.04 -7.34
N GLY A 150 0.06 -12.42 -8.17
CA GLY A 150 0.65 -11.10 -7.90
C GLY A 150 1.74 -11.09 -6.84
N MET A 151 2.56 -12.16 -6.83
CA MET A 151 3.71 -12.34 -5.96
C MET A 151 4.90 -12.88 -6.77
N PRO A 152 6.14 -12.57 -6.38
CA PRO A 152 6.53 -11.69 -5.26
C PRO A 152 6.21 -10.20 -5.46
N ALA A 153 6.09 -9.46 -4.37
CA ALA A 153 6.18 -7.99 -4.38
C ALA A 153 7.64 -7.56 -4.62
N ILE A 154 7.86 -6.43 -5.29
CA ILE A 154 9.19 -5.93 -5.65
C ILE A 154 9.50 -4.68 -4.86
N PHE A 155 10.56 -4.72 -4.05
CA PHE A 155 11.02 -3.59 -3.23
C PHE A 155 12.37 -3.09 -3.73
N ASN A 156 12.51 -1.77 -3.89
CA ASN A 156 13.72 -1.14 -4.39
C ASN A 156 14.57 -0.57 -3.24
N ASP A 157 15.72 -1.19 -3.00
CA ASP A 157 16.66 -0.77 -1.97
C ASP A 157 17.29 0.60 -2.27
N GLU A 158 17.41 1.00 -3.54
CA GLU A 158 17.93 2.32 -3.95
C GLU A 158 17.02 3.46 -3.47
N ALA A 159 15.74 3.17 -3.20
CA ALA A 159 14.76 4.13 -2.72
C ALA A 159 14.51 4.00 -1.21
N ILE A 160 14.30 2.77 -0.72
CA ILE A 160 13.84 2.53 0.65
C ILE A 160 14.96 2.71 1.67
N ALA A 161 16.15 2.13 1.44
CA ALA A 161 17.24 2.23 2.42
C ALA A 161 17.68 3.69 2.65
N PRO A 162 17.92 4.52 1.61
CA PRO A 162 18.21 5.94 1.81
C PRO A 162 17.08 6.71 2.51
N ALA A 163 15.82 6.32 2.31
CA ALA A 163 14.70 6.96 3.00
C ALA A 163 14.69 6.68 4.51
N LEU A 164 15.02 5.45 4.91
CA LEU A 164 15.20 5.06 6.30
C LEU A 164 16.42 5.76 6.92
N GLU A 165 17.53 5.87 6.19
CA GLU A 165 18.73 6.59 6.64
C GLU A 165 18.45 8.07 6.92
N ARG A 166 17.73 8.76 6.01
CA ARG A 166 17.30 10.16 6.21
C ARG A 166 16.39 10.35 7.42
N MET A 167 15.62 9.33 7.79
CA MET A 167 14.82 9.31 9.02
C MET A 167 15.68 9.08 10.29
N GLY A 168 16.98 8.82 10.13
CA GLY A 168 17.93 8.57 11.21
C GLY A 168 17.93 7.12 11.68
N ILE A 169 17.63 6.17 10.79
CA ILE A 169 17.93 4.74 11.02
C ILE A 169 19.39 4.49 10.59
N PRO A 170 20.22 3.81 11.41
CA PRO A 170 21.60 3.50 11.02
C PRO A 170 21.66 2.69 9.72
N THR A 171 22.66 2.96 8.86
CA THR A 171 22.81 2.29 7.57
C THR A 171 22.70 0.76 7.60
N PRO A 172 23.36 0.02 8.53
CA PRO A 172 23.21 -1.43 8.59
C PRO A 172 21.76 -1.87 8.88
N ASP A 173 21.06 -1.15 9.75
CA ASP A 173 19.64 -1.39 10.05
C ASP A 173 18.75 -1.04 8.85
N ALA A 174 19.01 0.11 8.20
CA ALA A 174 18.27 0.58 7.05
C ALA A 174 18.38 -0.37 5.84
N ARG A 175 19.52 -1.04 5.67
CA ARG A 175 19.72 -2.10 4.65
C ARG A 175 19.18 -3.45 5.08
N ASP A 176 18.94 -3.67 6.36
CA ASP A 176 18.36 -4.91 6.90
C ASP A 176 16.82 -4.86 7.00
N TYR A 177 16.19 -3.86 6.39
CA TYR A 177 14.75 -3.66 6.47
C TYR A 177 13.94 -4.84 5.90
N THR A 178 12.73 -4.98 6.43
CA THR A 178 11.68 -5.88 5.94
C THR A 178 10.36 -5.12 5.87
N ASN A 179 9.26 -5.85 5.76
CA ASN A 179 7.95 -5.33 6.09
C ASN A 179 7.27 -6.13 7.21
N ASP A 180 6.27 -5.51 7.83
CA ASP A 180 5.43 -6.12 8.85
C ASP A 180 4.43 -7.11 8.23
N GLY A 181 3.34 -6.62 7.63
CA GLY A 181 2.33 -7.48 7.03
C GLY A 181 2.33 -7.39 5.52
N CYS A 182 1.65 -6.38 5.01
CA CYS A 182 1.42 -6.17 3.60
C CYS A 182 2.67 -5.65 2.89
N TRP A 183 3.13 -4.48 3.31
CA TRP A 183 4.27 -3.76 2.71
C TRP A 183 4.90 -2.72 3.64
N GLU A 184 4.37 -2.57 4.85
CA GLU A 184 4.75 -1.56 5.82
C GLU A 184 6.19 -1.79 6.29
N ILE A 185 7.09 -0.88 5.94
CA ILE A 185 8.53 -1.05 6.17
C ILE A 185 8.86 -0.99 7.66
N ILE A 186 9.61 -1.99 8.14
CA ILE A 186 10.11 -2.08 9.52
C ILE A 186 11.56 -2.55 9.56
N ILE A 187 12.21 -2.36 10.70
CA ILE A 187 13.47 -3.04 11.02
C ILE A 187 13.14 -4.28 11.85
N PRO A 188 13.36 -5.50 11.31
CA PRO A 188 12.89 -6.74 11.92
C PRO A 188 13.56 -6.96 13.27
N GLY A 189 12.81 -7.47 14.25
CA GLY A 189 13.33 -7.75 15.60
C GLY A 189 13.70 -6.50 16.42
N ARG A 190 13.57 -5.28 15.88
CA ARG A 190 14.06 -4.04 16.53
C ARG A 190 12.99 -2.97 16.69
N THR A 191 11.81 -3.15 16.10
CA THR A 191 10.82 -2.08 15.92
C THR A 191 9.51 -2.35 16.66
N ASP A 192 9.07 -1.43 17.51
CA ASP A 192 7.65 -1.26 17.88
C ASP A 192 6.96 -0.44 16.78
N PHE A 193 6.18 -1.11 15.94
CA PHE A 193 5.55 -0.53 14.76
C PHE A 193 4.04 -0.32 14.97
N ARG A 194 3.56 0.86 14.56
CA ARG A 194 2.15 1.22 14.44
C ARG A 194 1.96 2.09 13.21
N PHE A 195 0.72 2.27 12.78
CA PHE A 195 0.40 3.24 11.73
C PHE A 195 -1.00 3.83 11.88
N GLN A 196 -1.22 4.94 11.17
CA GLN A 196 -2.55 5.49 10.94
C GLN A 196 -2.65 6.08 9.53
N ARG A 197 -3.81 5.90 8.91
CA ARG A 197 -4.16 6.49 7.63
C ARG A 197 -4.75 7.88 7.82
N LEU A 198 -4.40 8.80 6.93
CA LEU A 198 -4.83 10.19 6.90
C LEU A 198 -5.37 10.51 5.51
N SER A 199 -6.66 10.83 5.41
CA SER A 199 -7.34 10.99 4.13
C SER A 199 -7.04 12.36 3.51
N MET A 200 -6.30 12.35 2.40
CA MET A 200 -6.02 13.56 1.62
C MET A 200 -7.29 14.07 0.93
N MET A 201 -8.15 13.17 0.44
CA MET A 201 -9.44 13.54 -0.15
C MET A 201 -10.36 14.21 0.87
N LEU A 202 -10.38 13.73 2.11
CA LEU A 202 -11.20 14.36 3.16
C LEU A 202 -10.69 15.77 3.52
N CYS A 203 -9.37 16.00 3.52
CA CYS A 203 -8.81 17.34 3.67
C CYS A 203 -9.30 18.29 2.56
N LEU A 204 -9.34 17.81 1.31
CA LEU A 204 -9.84 18.60 0.18
C LEU A 204 -11.35 18.83 0.28
N GLU A 205 -12.12 17.80 0.64
CA GLU A 205 -13.56 17.92 0.86
C GLU A 205 -13.86 19.00 1.92
N TRP A 206 -13.14 18.97 3.05
CA TRP A 206 -13.29 19.98 4.09
C TRP A 206 -12.89 21.38 3.62
N ALA A 207 -11.83 21.52 2.82
CA ALA A 207 -11.46 22.81 2.23
C ALA A 207 -12.57 23.35 1.32
N LEU A 208 -13.22 22.47 0.55
CA LEU A 208 -14.31 22.80 -0.38
C LEU A 208 -15.70 22.77 0.26
N ASN A 209 -15.78 22.59 1.57
CA ASN A 209 -17.05 22.51 2.29
C ASN A 209 -16.94 23.05 3.73
N ARG A 210 -16.07 24.05 3.95
CA ARG A 210 -15.97 24.80 5.21
C ARG A 210 -15.81 23.91 6.45
N GLY A 211 -15.02 22.86 6.35
CA GLY A 211 -14.77 21.90 7.44
C GLY A 211 -15.84 20.82 7.63
N HIS A 212 -16.89 20.83 6.81
CA HIS A 212 -18.00 19.89 6.91
C HIS A 212 -17.85 18.73 5.93
N SER A 213 -18.29 17.57 6.36
CA SER A 213 -18.48 16.42 5.50
C SER A 213 -19.67 16.61 4.57
N ARG A 214 -19.52 16.22 3.30
CA ARG A 214 -20.61 16.23 2.30
C ARG A 214 -21.59 15.07 2.48
N LEU A 215 -21.19 13.99 3.15
CA LEU A 215 -22.05 12.81 3.32
C LEU A 215 -23.09 12.94 4.43
N ASP A 216 -22.74 13.61 5.53
CA ASP A 216 -23.53 13.60 6.78
C ASP A 216 -23.53 14.96 7.50
N GLY A 217 -22.87 15.98 6.93
CA GLY A 217 -22.76 17.31 7.54
C GLY A 217 -21.85 17.40 8.76
N SER A 218 -21.11 16.35 9.15
CA SER A 218 -20.26 16.40 10.34
C SER A 218 -19.18 17.50 10.23
N ALA A 219 -19.06 18.36 11.23
CA ALA A 219 -18.11 19.47 11.27
C ALA A 219 -16.83 19.09 12.05
N VAL A 220 -15.89 18.40 11.38
CA VAL A 220 -14.63 17.90 12.00
C VAL A 220 -13.40 18.66 11.49
N GLY A 221 -13.48 19.23 10.28
CA GLY A 221 -12.46 20.10 9.70
C GLY A 221 -12.63 21.55 10.17
N MET A 222 -11.69 22.41 9.75
CA MET A 222 -11.72 23.83 10.07
C MET A 222 -12.57 24.62 9.07
N ASP A 223 -13.23 25.70 9.49
CA ASP A 223 -13.79 26.65 8.53
C ASP A 223 -12.65 27.48 7.92
N THR A 224 -12.32 27.22 6.65
CA THR A 224 -11.24 27.88 5.90
C THR A 224 -11.78 28.98 4.98
N GLY A 225 -13.01 29.44 5.24
CA GLY A 225 -13.71 30.42 4.41
C GLY A 225 -14.58 29.76 3.35
N ASP A 226 -15.41 30.58 2.71
CA ASP A 226 -16.33 30.11 1.67
C ASP A 226 -15.59 29.80 0.37
N PRO A 227 -15.51 28.52 -0.07
CA PRO A 227 -14.77 28.14 -1.26
C PRO A 227 -15.35 28.73 -2.55
N ARG A 228 -16.62 29.13 -2.55
CA ARG A 228 -17.28 29.81 -3.68
C ARG A 228 -16.62 31.17 -3.99
N ARG A 229 -15.85 31.72 -3.05
CA ARG A 229 -15.17 33.02 -3.15
C ARG A 229 -13.67 32.91 -3.44
N PHE A 230 -13.12 31.70 -3.58
CA PHE A 230 -11.71 31.51 -3.92
C PHE A 230 -11.43 32.05 -5.32
N ALA A 231 -10.50 33.00 -5.42
CA ALA A 231 -10.21 33.75 -6.64
C ALA A 231 -9.01 33.18 -7.39
N ARG A 232 -8.15 32.41 -6.71
CA ARG A 232 -6.95 31.79 -7.27
C ARG A 232 -6.85 30.34 -6.80
N PHE A 233 -6.18 29.50 -7.59
CA PHE A 233 -5.84 28.13 -7.18
C PHE A 233 -5.10 28.08 -5.83
N GLN A 234 -4.25 29.08 -5.58
CA GLN A 234 -3.54 29.21 -4.31
C GLN A 234 -4.48 29.27 -3.09
N ASP A 235 -5.67 29.85 -3.24
CA ASP A 235 -6.63 29.93 -2.13
C ASP A 235 -7.20 28.53 -1.80
N VAL A 236 -7.45 27.70 -2.82
CA VAL A 236 -7.81 26.26 -2.65
C VAL A 236 -6.67 25.50 -2.01
N TRP A 237 -5.45 25.71 -2.50
CA TRP A 237 -4.25 25.04 -2.01
C TRP A 237 -4.00 25.34 -0.53
N GLU A 238 -4.06 26.61 -0.13
CA GLU A 238 -3.87 27.04 1.27
C GLU A 238 -4.95 26.48 2.19
N ALA A 239 -6.22 26.46 1.75
CA ALA A 239 -7.31 25.86 2.50
C ALA A 239 -7.08 24.33 2.69
N PHE A 240 -6.67 23.63 1.62
CA PHE A 240 -6.32 22.21 1.68
C PHE A 240 -5.15 21.95 2.65
N LEU A 241 -4.06 22.74 2.55
CA LEU A 241 -2.91 22.62 3.42
C LEU A 241 -3.26 22.87 4.89
N ALA A 242 -4.15 23.83 5.18
CA ALA A 242 -4.61 24.08 6.53
C ALA A 242 -5.34 22.85 7.11
N GLN A 243 -6.26 22.23 6.35
CA GLN A 243 -6.95 21.02 6.79
C GLN A 243 -5.98 19.85 7.04
N MET A 244 -5.05 19.64 6.11
CA MET A 244 -4.03 18.60 6.22
C MET A 244 -3.15 18.82 7.46
N ASP A 245 -2.69 20.05 7.67
CA ASP A 245 -1.82 20.37 8.80
C ASP A 245 -2.51 20.17 10.15
N ALA A 246 -3.78 20.58 10.26
CA ALA A 246 -4.58 20.36 11.46
C ALA A 246 -4.88 18.86 11.69
N MET A 247 -5.06 18.07 10.64
CA MET A 247 -5.21 16.62 10.74
C MET A 247 -3.92 15.97 11.27
N VAL A 248 -2.76 16.31 10.67
CA VAL A 248 -1.45 15.79 11.06
C VAL A 248 -1.12 16.18 12.51
N SER A 249 -1.28 17.46 12.86
CA SER A 249 -1.01 17.99 14.20
C SER A 249 -1.77 17.22 15.28
N ARG A 250 -3.09 17.07 15.12
CA ARG A 250 -3.95 16.34 16.06
C ARG A 250 -3.49 14.89 16.27
N VAL A 251 -3.09 14.21 15.18
CA VAL A 251 -2.67 12.81 15.23
C VAL A 251 -1.31 12.67 15.90
N VAL A 252 -0.32 13.48 15.50
CA VAL A 252 1.03 13.46 16.11
C VAL A 252 0.95 13.77 17.60
N ASP A 253 0.18 14.78 17.99
CA ASP A 253 -0.01 15.15 19.39
C ASP A 253 -0.71 14.07 20.20
N ARG A 254 -1.72 13.41 19.64
CA ARG A 254 -2.39 12.28 20.29
C ARG A 254 -1.41 11.13 20.50
N VAL A 255 -0.73 10.70 19.44
CA VAL A 255 0.26 9.60 19.50
C VAL A 255 1.33 9.90 20.54
N GLY A 256 1.84 11.12 20.58
CA GLY A 256 2.82 11.53 21.57
C GLY A 256 2.33 11.45 23.02
N ARG A 257 1.06 11.79 23.28
CA ARG A 257 0.47 11.71 24.63
C ARG A 257 0.14 10.28 25.06
N THR A 258 -0.21 9.42 24.11
CA THR A 258 -0.68 8.04 24.37
C THR A 258 0.33 6.98 23.96
N ILE A 259 1.61 7.36 23.82
CA ILE A 259 2.62 6.47 23.23
C ILE A 259 2.80 5.18 24.04
N ASP A 260 2.73 5.30 25.38
CA ASP A 260 2.88 4.23 26.38
C ASP A 260 1.54 3.81 27.00
N ASP A 261 0.42 4.39 26.55
CA ASP A 261 -0.93 4.06 27.02
C ASP A 261 -1.46 2.83 26.27
N ARG A 262 -0.90 1.66 26.59
CA ARG A 262 -1.35 0.38 26.05
C ARG A 262 -1.85 -0.51 27.17
N SER A 263 -3.08 -0.99 27.00
CA SER A 263 -3.75 -1.88 27.94
C SER A 263 -3.26 -3.33 27.90
N ILE A 264 -2.44 -3.69 26.91
CA ILE A 264 -1.94 -5.05 26.68
C ILE A 264 -0.41 -5.01 26.55
N LEU A 265 0.27 -5.75 27.43
CA LEU A 265 1.71 -6.05 27.32
C LEU A 265 1.92 -7.28 26.44
N ALA A 266 3.07 -7.39 25.78
CA ALA A 266 3.39 -8.51 24.90
C ALA A 266 4.68 -9.24 25.33
N PRO A 267 4.71 -9.93 26.49
CA PRO A 267 5.94 -10.46 27.08
C PRO A 267 6.74 -11.40 26.14
N VAL A 268 6.04 -12.27 25.41
CA VAL A 268 6.66 -13.21 24.46
C VAL A 268 7.32 -12.45 23.31
N LEU A 269 6.65 -11.44 22.76
CA LEU A 269 7.19 -10.64 21.66
C LEU A 269 8.35 -9.77 22.15
N SER A 270 8.21 -9.15 23.33
CA SER A 270 9.26 -8.38 23.99
C SER A 270 10.53 -9.20 24.20
N ALA A 271 10.43 -10.49 24.52
CA ALA A 271 11.60 -11.37 24.66
C ALA A 271 12.34 -11.64 23.34
N MET A 272 11.71 -11.36 22.18
CA MET A 272 12.28 -11.53 20.84
C MET A 272 12.63 -10.20 20.16
N ILE A 273 12.56 -9.08 20.89
CA ILE A 273 12.81 -7.73 20.36
C ILE A 273 14.05 -7.13 21.03
N ASP A 274 15.01 -6.70 20.22
CA ASP A 274 16.22 -6.01 20.67
C ASP A 274 15.86 -4.74 21.46
N GLY A 275 16.52 -4.58 22.61
CA GLY A 275 16.38 -3.45 23.52
C GLY A 275 15.47 -3.74 24.71
N ALA A 276 14.48 -4.64 24.58
CA ALA A 276 13.47 -4.85 25.61
C ALA A 276 14.06 -5.48 26.88
N ILE A 277 14.97 -6.44 26.70
CA ILE A 277 15.68 -7.11 27.81
C ILE A 277 16.65 -6.13 28.47
N GLU A 278 17.45 -5.41 27.68
CA GLU A 278 18.45 -4.45 28.16
C GLU A 278 17.80 -3.30 28.94
N SER A 279 16.68 -2.79 28.44
CA SER A 279 15.92 -1.71 29.08
C SER A 279 15.00 -2.19 30.21
N ARG A 280 14.80 -3.51 30.34
CA ARG A 280 13.82 -4.15 31.25
C ARG A 280 12.42 -3.56 31.09
N ARG A 281 12.05 -3.26 29.85
CA ARG A 281 10.74 -2.70 29.49
C ARG A 281 10.12 -3.56 28.40
N ASP A 282 8.81 -3.73 28.49
CA ASP A 282 8.06 -4.32 27.41
C ASP A 282 8.23 -3.48 26.13
N MET A 283 8.25 -4.12 24.96
CA MET A 283 8.41 -3.43 23.68
C MET A 283 7.37 -2.31 23.51
N THR A 284 6.16 -2.52 24.03
CA THR A 284 5.05 -1.59 23.89
C THR A 284 5.13 -0.41 24.86
N ALA A 285 6.01 -0.50 25.87
CA ALA A 285 6.33 0.52 26.85
C ALA A 285 7.75 1.12 26.61
N GLY A 286 8.18 1.13 25.35
CA GLY A 286 9.45 1.73 24.94
C GLY A 286 10.67 0.83 25.13
N GLY A 287 10.48 -0.49 25.22
CA GLY A 287 11.58 -1.46 25.24
C GLY A 287 12.27 -1.66 23.88
N ALA A 288 11.55 -1.50 22.77
CA ALA A 288 12.13 -1.72 21.43
C ALA A 288 13.17 -0.65 21.08
N ARG A 289 14.25 -1.07 20.39
CA ARG A 289 15.31 -0.17 19.89
C ARG A 289 14.78 0.96 19.01
N PHE A 290 13.79 0.68 18.17
CA PHE A 290 13.10 1.67 17.36
C PHE A 290 11.61 1.72 17.71
N ARG A 291 11.07 2.93 17.82
CA ARG A 291 9.63 3.17 17.93
C ARG A 291 9.18 3.94 16.70
N THR A 292 8.24 3.38 15.97
CA THR A 292 7.71 3.98 14.74
C THR A 292 6.20 4.06 14.77
N PHE A 293 5.66 5.17 14.29
CA PHE A 293 4.23 5.33 14.04
C PHE A 293 4.05 5.91 12.64
N ALA A 294 3.85 5.04 11.65
CA ALA A 294 3.74 5.48 10.26
C ALA A 294 2.48 6.31 10.03
N LEU A 295 2.60 7.40 9.29
CA LEU A 295 1.48 8.22 8.84
C LEU A 295 1.33 8.03 7.34
N LEU A 296 0.20 7.44 6.95
CA LEU A 296 -0.05 7.04 5.57
C LEU A 296 -1.07 7.97 4.94
N ALA A 297 -0.66 8.74 3.93
CA ALA A 297 -1.56 9.52 3.11
C ALA A 297 -2.42 8.56 2.28
N GLU A 298 -3.70 8.40 2.63
CA GLU A 298 -4.62 7.59 1.84
C GLU A 298 -5.33 8.46 0.81
N SER A 299 -5.87 7.84 -0.25
CA SER A 299 -6.59 8.53 -1.34
C SER A 299 -5.77 9.63 -2.05
N ALA A 300 -4.44 9.55 -1.96
CA ALA A 300 -3.52 10.56 -2.50
C ALA A 300 -3.73 10.79 -4.00
N ALA A 301 -3.83 9.74 -4.82
CA ALA A 301 -4.02 9.87 -6.26
C ALA A 301 -5.26 10.71 -6.63
N HIS A 302 -6.39 10.47 -5.96
CA HIS A 302 -7.62 11.24 -6.18
C HIS A 302 -7.50 12.70 -5.72
N ALA A 303 -6.74 12.97 -4.65
CA ALA A 303 -6.50 14.33 -4.19
C ALA A 303 -5.63 15.09 -5.20
N ILE A 304 -4.58 14.45 -5.74
CA ILE A 304 -3.73 14.99 -6.81
C ILE A 304 -4.58 15.31 -8.04
N ASP A 305 -5.39 14.36 -8.49
CA ASP A 305 -6.24 14.52 -9.67
C ASP A 305 -7.30 15.61 -9.47
N SER A 306 -7.89 15.70 -8.27
CA SER A 306 -8.89 16.71 -7.94
C SER A 306 -8.29 18.12 -7.91
N LEU A 307 -7.13 18.28 -7.25
CA LEU A 307 -6.41 19.56 -7.21
C LEU A 307 -5.97 19.99 -8.62
N THR A 308 -5.47 19.03 -9.42
CA THR A 308 -5.07 19.26 -10.81
C THR A 308 -6.26 19.67 -11.68
N ALA A 309 -7.41 19.00 -11.52
CA ALA A 309 -8.63 19.31 -12.26
C ALA A 309 -9.18 20.70 -11.90
N ILE A 310 -9.17 21.06 -10.62
CA ILE A 310 -9.55 22.41 -10.16
C ILE A 310 -8.63 23.46 -10.79
N LYS A 311 -7.31 23.27 -10.66
CA LYS A 311 -6.31 24.18 -11.25
C LYS A 311 -6.56 24.36 -12.75
N THR A 312 -6.71 23.26 -13.47
CA THR A 312 -6.79 23.26 -14.93
C THR A 312 -8.12 23.80 -15.44
N VAL A 313 -9.25 23.27 -14.95
CA VAL A 313 -10.58 23.55 -15.51
C VAL A 313 -11.12 24.90 -15.02
N ILE A 314 -10.91 25.22 -13.74
CA ILE A 314 -11.47 26.44 -13.13
C ILE A 314 -10.52 27.62 -13.33
N PHE A 315 -9.25 27.47 -12.94
CA PHE A 315 -8.34 28.62 -12.86
C PHE A 315 -7.53 28.86 -14.14
N ASP A 316 -6.98 27.82 -14.77
CA ASP A 316 -6.17 27.98 -15.98
C ASP A 316 -7.05 28.18 -17.23
N ALA A 317 -8.12 27.40 -17.37
CA ALA A 317 -8.98 27.41 -18.56
C ALA A 317 -10.27 28.24 -18.41
N GLY A 318 -10.69 28.58 -17.19
CA GLY A 318 -11.90 29.38 -16.95
C GLY A 318 -13.20 28.74 -17.45
N LEU A 319 -13.27 27.41 -17.49
CA LEU A 319 -14.41 26.68 -18.08
C LEU A 319 -15.60 26.50 -17.13
N ALA A 320 -15.39 26.79 -15.84
CA ALA A 320 -16.42 26.89 -14.81
C ALA A 320 -15.86 27.72 -13.65
N THR A 321 -16.72 28.10 -12.71
CA THR A 321 -16.40 28.85 -11.49
C THR A 321 -16.30 27.93 -10.27
N MET A 322 -15.68 28.41 -9.20
CA MET A 322 -15.69 27.69 -7.92
C MET A 322 -17.10 27.50 -7.37
N ALA A 323 -18.03 28.43 -7.63
CA ALA A 323 -19.43 28.29 -7.23
C ALA A 323 -20.11 27.12 -7.95
N GLU A 324 -19.96 27.04 -9.28
CA GLU A 324 -20.50 25.94 -10.08
C GLU A 324 -19.86 24.59 -9.71
N LEU A 325 -18.57 24.56 -9.36
CA LEU A 325 -17.92 23.36 -8.84
C LEU A 325 -18.54 22.95 -7.50
N CYS A 326 -18.67 23.86 -6.53
CA CYS A 326 -19.27 23.54 -5.24
C CYS A 326 -20.71 23.01 -5.40
N ASP A 327 -21.53 23.66 -6.23
CA ASP A 327 -22.89 23.21 -6.53
C ASP A 327 -22.90 21.82 -7.18
N ALA A 328 -21.99 21.56 -8.13
CA ALA A 328 -21.86 20.25 -8.77
C ALA A 328 -21.44 19.15 -7.78
N LEU A 329 -20.54 19.44 -6.84
CA LEU A 329 -20.14 18.50 -5.80
C LEU A 329 -21.23 18.28 -4.75
N ASP A 330 -22.04 19.31 -4.45
CA ASP A 330 -23.22 19.20 -3.57
C ASP A 330 -24.30 18.29 -4.20
N ALA A 331 -24.45 18.34 -5.53
CA ALA A 331 -25.43 17.58 -6.29
C ALA A 331 -24.94 16.20 -6.78
N ASP A 332 -23.75 15.73 -6.36
CA ASP A 332 -23.11 14.52 -6.90
C ASP A 332 -23.07 14.49 -8.44
N PHE A 333 -22.86 15.67 -9.04
CA PHE A 333 -22.89 15.97 -10.46
C PHE A 333 -24.24 15.79 -11.19
N GLU A 334 -25.35 15.56 -10.49
CA GLU A 334 -26.68 15.53 -11.10
C GLU A 334 -27.01 16.90 -11.72
N GLY A 335 -27.22 16.96 -13.03
CA GLY A 335 -27.43 18.22 -13.78
C GLY A 335 -26.16 19.01 -14.09
N HIS A 336 -24.98 18.47 -13.76
CA HIS A 336 -23.65 19.07 -14.00
C HIS A 336 -22.74 18.16 -14.84
N GLU A 337 -23.30 17.35 -15.73
CA GLU A 337 -22.60 16.30 -16.46
C GLU A 337 -21.46 16.84 -17.36
N LEU A 338 -21.66 18.02 -17.95
CA LEU A 338 -20.63 18.66 -18.78
C LEU A 338 -19.41 19.08 -17.94
N LEU A 339 -19.63 19.63 -16.75
CA LEU A 339 -18.54 19.99 -15.84
C LEU A 339 -17.82 18.73 -15.37
N ARG A 340 -18.56 17.70 -14.96
CA ARG A 340 -17.98 16.40 -14.59
C ARG A 340 -17.08 15.83 -15.70
N LYS A 341 -17.55 15.87 -16.94
CA LYS A 341 -16.76 15.41 -18.10
C LYS A 341 -15.45 16.18 -18.24
N ARG A 342 -15.47 17.51 -18.15
CA ARG A 342 -14.26 18.35 -18.22
C ARG A 342 -13.27 18.05 -17.10
N LEU A 343 -13.77 17.84 -15.88
CA LEU A 343 -12.95 17.46 -14.72
C LEU A 343 -12.27 16.10 -14.92
N ILE A 344 -13.02 15.13 -15.49
CA ILE A 344 -12.48 13.81 -15.85
C ILE A 344 -11.37 13.93 -16.91
N GLU A 345 -11.56 14.77 -17.93
CA GLU A 345 -10.61 14.98 -19.04
C GLU A 345 -9.38 15.82 -18.68
N ALA A 346 -9.38 16.51 -17.53
CA ALA A 346 -8.20 17.23 -17.05
C ALA A 346 -6.99 16.27 -16.86
N PRO A 347 -5.74 16.77 -16.85
CA PRO A 347 -4.56 15.94 -16.59
C PRO A 347 -4.71 15.09 -15.33
N LYS A 348 -4.15 13.88 -15.35
CA LYS A 348 -4.24 12.89 -14.28
C LYS A 348 -2.87 12.33 -13.92
N TYR A 349 -2.65 12.08 -12.64
CA TYR A 349 -1.50 11.36 -12.12
C TYR A 349 -1.43 9.95 -12.70
N GLY A 350 -0.23 9.50 -13.06
CA GLY A 350 0.00 8.19 -13.68
C GLY A 350 0.23 8.22 -15.19
N ASN A 351 0.42 9.40 -15.78
CA ASN A 351 0.59 9.59 -17.23
C ASN A 351 1.89 10.31 -17.62
N ASP A 352 2.84 10.46 -16.70
CA ASP A 352 4.04 11.29 -16.89
C ASP A 352 3.71 12.75 -17.27
N ASP A 353 2.52 13.25 -16.92
CA ASP A 353 2.09 14.62 -17.20
C ASP A 353 2.53 15.55 -16.08
N GLU A 354 3.47 16.43 -16.40
CA GLU A 354 4.06 17.37 -15.44
C GLU A 354 3.03 18.29 -14.77
N ARG A 355 1.87 18.55 -15.39
CA ARG A 355 0.81 19.37 -14.77
C ARG A 355 0.17 18.66 -13.57
N ALA A 356 0.02 17.35 -13.64
CA ALA A 356 -0.51 16.54 -12.53
C ALA A 356 0.61 16.12 -11.57
N ASP A 357 1.76 15.71 -12.11
CA ASP A 357 2.89 15.24 -11.31
C ASP A 357 3.51 16.37 -10.46
N ALA A 358 3.52 17.62 -10.93
CA ALA A 358 3.95 18.75 -10.10
C ALA A 358 3.05 18.92 -8.87
N VAL A 359 1.72 18.90 -9.04
CA VAL A 359 0.76 18.96 -7.93
C VAL A 359 0.96 17.77 -6.99
N GLY A 360 1.23 16.58 -7.54
CA GLY A 360 1.57 15.39 -6.76
C GLY A 360 2.78 15.56 -5.86
N ARG A 361 3.90 16.03 -6.41
CA ARG A 361 5.13 16.28 -5.65
C ARG A 361 4.91 17.30 -4.56
N ASP A 362 4.27 18.43 -4.88
CA ASP A 362 4.00 19.51 -3.93
C ASP A 362 3.11 19.01 -2.77
N MET A 363 2.13 18.13 -3.06
CA MET A 363 1.25 17.56 -2.03
C MET A 363 2.00 16.61 -1.10
N ILE A 364 2.82 15.72 -1.66
CA ILE A 364 3.62 14.78 -0.86
C ILE A 364 4.68 15.52 -0.04
N GLU A 365 5.34 16.54 -0.60
CA GLU A 365 6.28 17.40 0.11
C GLU A 365 5.59 18.15 1.26
N ALA A 366 4.42 18.73 1.02
CA ALA A 366 3.67 19.42 2.06
C ALA A 366 3.22 18.47 3.18
N PHE A 367 2.78 17.25 2.83
CA PHE A 367 2.42 16.22 3.80
C PHE A 367 3.61 15.83 4.68
N THR A 368 4.72 15.44 4.05
CA THR A 368 5.93 15.00 4.75
C THR A 368 6.55 16.12 5.60
N SER A 369 6.53 17.36 5.11
CA SER A 369 6.99 18.55 5.84
C SER A 369 6.11 18.86 7.06
N SER A 370 4.78 18.74 6.92
CA SER A 370 3.85 18.90 8.05
C SER A 370 4.13 17.85 9.13
N VAL A 371 4.28 16.59 8.75
CA VAL A 371 4.61 15.50 9.69
C VAL A 371 5.94 15.78 10.39
N ALA A 372 7.00 16.11 9.64
CA ALA A 372 8.32 16.40 10.20
C ALA A 372 8.25 17.54 11.23
N ARG A 373 7.55 18.64 10.89
CA ARG A 373 7.40 19.81 11.77
C ARG A 373 6.69 19.47 13.08
N HIS A 374 5.58 18.75 13.03
CA HIS A 374 4.84 18.37 14.25
C HIS A 374 5.55 17.27 15.05
N ALA A 375 6.34 16.42 14.38
CA ALA A 375 7.09 15.33 15.01
C ALA A 375 8.38 15.78 15.72
N GLU A 376 8.93 16.95 15.38
CA GLU A 376 10.27 17.39 15.84
C GLU A 376 10.43 17.33 17.37
N ALA A 377 9.44 17.83 18.11
CA ALA A 377 9.46 17.82 19.58
C ALA A 377 9.48 16.40 20.20
N ARG A 378 9.19 15.37 19.42
CA ARG A 378 9.05 13.97 19.85
C ARG A 378 10.02 13.02 19.17
N ARG A 379 10.91 13.53 18.30
CA ARG A 379 11.82 12.73 17.46
C ARG A 379 12.73 11.77 18.25
N ALA A 380 13.03 12.10 19.51
CA ALA A 380 13.83 11.28 20.41
C ALA A 380 13.04 10.09 20.99
N ALA A 381 11.72 10.23 21.12
CA ALA A 381 10.86 9.20 21.68
C ALA A 381 10.23 8.31 20.60
N ILE A 382 9.91 8.86 19.43
CA ILE A 382 9.25 8.13 18.33
C ILE A 382 9.55 8.75 16.97
N LYS A 383 9.63 7.91 15.95
CA LYS A 383 9.75 8.31 14.54
C LYS A 383 8.40 8.17 13.83
N PHE A 384 8.09 9.10 12.93
CA PHE A 384 6.85 9.11 12.15
C PHE A 384 7.14 8.90 10.65
N PRO A 385 7.47 7.68 10.20
CA PRO A 385 7.73 7.44 8.78
C PRO A 385 6.49 7.75 7.95
N CYS A 386 6.65 8.55 6.89
CA CYS A 386 5.56 8.87 5.97
C CYS A 386 5.45 7.82 4.87
N GLY A 387 4.23 7.56 4.42
CA GLY A 387 3.93 6.69 3.29
C GLY A 387 2.60 7.02 2.62
N VAL A 388 2.23 6.25 1.61
CA VAL A 388 0.96 6.39 0.88
C VAL A 388 0.28 5.03 0.82
N GLY A 389 -0.94 4.90 1.35
CA GLY A 389 -1.49 3.57 1.55
C GLY A 389 -2.99 3.51 1.82
N THR A 390 -3.67 2.59 1.13
CA THR A 390 -5.07 2.25 1.38
C THR A 390 -5.26 0.80 1.79
N PHE A 391 -4.26 -0.07 1.55
CA PHE A 391 -4.38 -1.51 1.70
C PHE A 391 -5.61 -2.03 0.94
N SER A 392 -6.41 -2.93 1.52
CA SER A 392 -7.68 -3.39 0.96
C SER A 392 -8.89 -2.51 1.32
N TRP A 393 -8.67 -1.35 1.97
CA TRP A 393 -9.75 -0.45 2.42
C TRP A 393 -10.28 0.51 1.37
N TYR A 394 -9.75 0.50 0.15
CA TYR A 394 -10.09 1.47 -0.90
C TYR A 394 -11.59 1.61 -1.19
N ILE A 395 -12.39 0.55 -1.05
CA ILE A 395 -13.86 0.63 -1.17
C ILE A 395 -14.45 1.38 0.03
N GLY A 396 -14.12 0.96 1.25
CA GLY A 396 -14.66 1.57 2.48
C GLY A 396 -14.18 3.00 2.73
N ILE A 397 -13.02 3.37 2.19
CA ILE A 397 -12.57 4.77 2.16
C ILE A 397 -13.49 5.58 1.23
N GLY A 398 -13.77 5.06 0.03
CA GLY A 398 -14.66 5.70 -0.94
C GLY A 398 -16.06 5.98 -0.39
N GLU A 399 -16.64 4.99 0.33
CA GLU A 399 -17.93 5.12 1.03
C GLU A 399 -17.99 6.25 2.06
N GLY A 400 -16.84 6.64 2.61
CA GLY A 400 -16.71 7.72 3.59
C GLY A 400 -16.45 9.09 2.98
N LEU A 401 -16.49 9.22 1.64
CA LEU A 401 -16.19 10.45 0.90
C LEU A 401 -17.35 10.85 -0.03
N GLY A 402 -17.63 12.16 -0.11
CA GLY A 402 -18.56 12.73 -1.08
C GLY A 402 -18.01 12.74 -2.51
N ALA A 403 -18.74 13.34 -3.45
CA ALA A 403 -18.26 13.57 -4.81
C ALA A 403 -16.97 14.40 -4.82
N SER A 404 -16.11 14.21 -5.82
CA SER A 404 -14.82 14.93 -5.90
C SER A 404 -14.50 15.50 -7.27
N ALA A 405 -13.62 16.52 -7.27
CA ALA A 405 -13.30 17.31 -8.45
C ALA A 405 -12.47 16.58 -9.51
N ASP A 406 -12.05 15.34 -9.28
CA ASP A 406 -11.55 14.41 -10.31
C ASP A 406 -12.68 13.71 -11.10
N GLY A 407 -13.94 13.99 -10.74
CA GLY A 407 -15.15 13.45 -11.35
C GLY A 407 -15.63 12.14 -10.73
N ARG A 408 -15.03 11.68 -9.64
CA ARG A 408 -15.51 10.52 -8.88
C ARG A 408 -16.81 10.87 -8.14
N LEU A 409 -17.80 9.98 -8.20
CA LEU A 409 -19.10 10.14 -7.54
C LEU A 409 -19.01 9.82 -6.04
N ALA A 410 -19.98 10.29 -5.27
CA ALA A 410 -20.09 10.00 -3.84
C ALA A 410 -20.12 8.49 -3.58
N GLY A 411 -19.35 8.03 -2.59
CA GLY A 411 -19.27 6.62 -2.23
C GLY A 411 -18.47 5.72 -3.18
N GLU A 412 -18.04 6.20 -4.35
CA GLU A 412 -17.22 5.38 -5.26
C GLU A 412 -15.83 5.09 -4.65
N PRO A 413 -15.28 3.87 -4.88
CA PRO A 413 -13.97 3.49 -4.35
C PRO A 413 -12.84 4.43 -4.76
N VAL A 414 -11.84 4.56 -3.90
CA VAL A 414 -10.56 5.20 -4.25
C VAL A 414 -9.60 4.19 -4.91
N SER A 415 -8.47 4.66 -5.45
CA SER A 415 -7.41 3.80 -5.97
C SER A 415 -6.69 3.00 -4.87
N SER A 416 -6.04 1.90 -5.25
CA SER A 416 -5.25 1.12 -4.30
C SER A 416 -3.88 1.76 -4.07
N ASN A 417 -3.54 1.98 -2.80
CA ASN A 417 -2.26 2.50 -2.34
C ASN A 417 -1.87 3.80 -3.07
N PHE A 418 -0.73 3.83 -3.73
CA PHE A 418 -0.26 4.98 -4.50
C PHE A 418 -0.45 4.81 -6.01
N SER A 419 -1.33 3.88 -6.41
CA SER A 419 -1.64 3.64 -7.81
C SER A 419 -2.49 4.78 -8.38
N PRO A 420 -2.35 5.08 -9.68
CA PRO A 420 -3.28 5.95 -10.40
C PRO A 420 -4.73 5.54 -10.21
N ALA A 421 -5.64 6.50 -10.34
CA ALA A 421 -7.07 6.22 -10.34
C ALA A 421 -7.43 5.28 -11.49
N LEU A 422 -8.44 4.43 -11.25
CA LEU A 422 -8.83 3.38 -12.18
C LEU A 422 -9.16 3.94 -13.58
N GLY A 423 -8.42 3.48 -14.60
CA GLY A 423 -8.62 3.89 -15.99
C GLY A 423 -8.18 5.32 -16.28
N ARG A 424 -7.32 5.89 -15.43
CA ARG A 424 -6.73 7.23 -15.64
C ARG A 424 -5.30 7.18 -16.16
N ASP A 425 -4.61 6.05 -16.02
CA ASP A 425 -3.28 5.73 -16.53
C ASP A 425 -3.29 5.35 -18.02
N ILE A 426 -3.68 6.28 -18.88
CA ILE A 426 -3.85 6.06 -20.34
C ILE A 426 -2.53 5.95 -21.11
N GLU A 427 -1.42 6.48 -20.57
CA GLU A 427 -0.06 6.30 -21.13
C GLU A 427 0.57 4.94 -20.76
N GLY A 428 -0.19 4.09 -20.07
CA GLY A 428 0.19 2.74 -19.70
C GLY A 428 1.27 2.67 -18.62
N LEU A 429 1.93 1.50 -18.52
CA LEU A 429 2.87 1.19 -17.45
C LEU A 429 4.05 2.16 -17.33
N PRO A 430 4.71 2.59 -18.43
CA PRO A 430 5.81 3.54 -18.32
C PRO A 430 5.36 4.87 -17.71
N GLY A 431 4.22 5.41 -18.15
CA GLY A 431 3.66 6.66 -17.60
C GLY A 431 3.34 6.53 -16.11
N ALA A 432 2.73 5.41 -15.71
CA ALA A 432 2.42 5.14 -14.30
C ALA A 432 3.68 5.04 -13.42
N ILE A 433 4.72 4.34 -13.90
CA ILE A 433 6.00 4.20 -13.18
C ILE A 433 6.72 5.54 -13.06
N LEU A 434 6.79 6.32 -14.15
CA LEU A 434 7.48 7.61 -14.16
C LEU A 434 6.79 8.63 -13.25
N SER A 435 5.46 8.77 -13.35
CA SER A 435 4.68 9.60 -12.43
C SER A 435 4.87 9.19 -10.98
N TYR A 436 4.79 7.88 -10.68
CA TYR A 436 4.98 7.35 -9.34
C TYR A 436 6.38 7.65 -8.79
N ALA A 437 7.43 7.39 -9.59
CA ALA A 437 8.82 7.60 -9.17
C ALA A 437 9.10 9.06 -8.78
N LYS A 438 8.52 10.04 -9.49
CA LYS A 438 8.62 11.47 -9.18
C LYS A 438 8.13 11.81 -7.76
N MET A 439 7.23 11.02 -7.19
CA MET A 439 6.69 11.24 -5.84
C MET A 439 7.68 10.82 -4.73
N HIS A 440 8.67 9.98 -5.06
CA HIS A 440 9.60 9.41 -4.07
C HIS A 440 10.81 10.30 -3.78
N HIS A 441 10.98 11.41 -4.49
CA HIS A 441 11.99 12.42 -4.14
C HIS A 441 11.80 12.98 -2.72
N CYS A 442 10.55 13.00 -2.22
CA CYS A 442 10.16 13.64 -0.96
C CYS A 442 10.21 12.71 0.27
N ASN A 443 10.92 11.58 0.23
CA ASN A 443 11.18 10.72 1.39
C ASN A 443 9.93 10.01 1.97
N LEU A 444 9.56 8.85 1.40
CA LEU A 444 8.46 7.99 1.88
C LEU A 444 8.97 6.68 2.53
N PRO A 445 9.58 6.73 3.74
CA PRO A 445 10.20 5.57 4.38
C PRO A 445 9.21 4.48 4.82
N ALA A 446 7.93 4.78 5.00
CA ALA A 446 6.93 3.75 5.29
C ALA A 446 6.52 2.97 4.02
N GLY A 447 6.82 3.51 2.83
CA GLY A 447 6.46 2.93 1.54
C GLY A 447 5.18 3.51 0.93
N GLY A 448 4.79 2.92 -0.19
CA GLY A 448 3.50 3.17 -0.83
C GLY A 448 3.44 2.44 -2.17
N PRO A 449 2.82 1.25 -2.25
CA PRO A 449 2.87 0.42 -3.46
C PRO A 449 2.25 1.06 -4.69
N LEU A 450 2.92 0.87 -5.83
CA LEU A 450 2.33 0.95 -7.16
C LEU A 450 1.82 -0.44 -7.57
N ASP A 451 0.50 -0.59 -7.70
CA ASP A 451 -0.13 -1.87 -8.06
C ASP A 451 -0.40 -1.91 -9.57
N MET A 452 0.42 -2.66 -10.31
CA MET A 452 0.30 -2.78 -11.76
C MET A 452 -0.15 -4.16 -12.20
N ARG A 453 -0.69 -4.23 -13.42
CA ARG A 453 -1.10 -5.49 -14.03
C ARG A 453 -0.54 -5.65 -15.43
N LEU A 454 -0.35 -6.91 -15.79
CA LEU A 454 0.19 -7.34 -17.06
C LEU A 454 -0.77 -8.35 -17.67
N ALA A 455 -1.10 -8.16 -18.94
CA ALA A 455 -1.84 -9.17 -19.68
C ALA A 455 -0.96 -10.42 -19.87
N ALA A 456 -1.49 -11.60 -19.56
CA ALA A 456 -0.77 -12.87 -19.63
C ALA A 456 -0.08 -13.12 -21.00
N ARG A 457 -0.68 -12.63 -22.10
CA ARG A 457 -0.10 -12.72 -23.45
C ARG A 457 1.26 -12.02 -23.61
N LEU A 458 1.53 -10.97 -22.84
CA LEU A 458 2.75 -10.14 -22.96
C LEU A 458 3.96 -10.78 -22.28
N VAL A 459 3.73 -11.73 -21.38
CA VAL A 459 4.75 -12.30 -20.50
C VAL A 459 5.03 -13.78 -20.80
N LYS A 460 4.56 -14.31 -21.93
CA LYS A 460 4.78 -15.72 -22.31
C LYS A 460 6.24 -15.99 -22.71
N GLY A 461 6.74 -17.14 -22.26
CA GLY A 461 8.07 -17.65 -22.61
C GLY A 461 9.23 -16.79 -22.12
N ALA A 462 10.45 -17.14 -22.56
CA ALA A 462 11.68 -16.46 -22.17
C ALA A 462 11.70 -14.97 -22.56
N GLU A 463 11.10 -14.64 -23.71
CA GLU A 463 10.95 -13.25 -24.14
C GLU A 463 10.10 -12.43 -23.16
N GLY A 464 9.02 -13.01 -22.67
CA GLY A 464 8.20 -12.41 -21.62
C GLY A 464 8.98 -12.20 -20.31
N THR A 465 9.89 -13.12 -19.96
CA THR A 465 10.78 -12.97 -18.78
C THR A 465 11.65 -11.74 -18.94
N ARG A 466 12.33 -11.61 -20.09
CA ARG A 466 13.22 -10.50 -20.37
C ARG A 466 12.51 -9.15 -20.32
N ARG A 467 11.27 -9.08 -20.82
CA ARG A 467 10.45 -7.86 -20.74
C ARG A 467 10.09 -7.50 -19.30
N MET A 468 9.67 -8.47 -18.49
CA MET A 468 9.35 -8.24 -17.07
C MET A 468 10.60 -7.86 -16.28
N ALA A 469 11.73 -8.52 -16.52
CA ALA A 469 13.00 -8.19 -15.90
C ALA A 469 13.43 -6.76 -16.28
N GLY A 470 13.32 -6.38 -17.55
CA GLY A 470 13.56 -5.01 -18.01
C GLY A 470 12.65 -3.98 -17.34
N LEU A 471 11.37 -4.30 -17.14
CA LEU A 471 10.43 -3.45 -16.39
C LEU A 471 10.85 -3.28 -14.93
N ILE A 472 11.23 -4.35 -14.25
CA ILE A 472 11.70 -4.32 -12.85
C ILE A 472 12.99 -3.52 -12.73
N ARG A 473 13.95 -3.70 -13.65
CA ARG A 473 15.19 -2.92 -13.67
C ARG A 473 14.92 -1.44 -13.93
N GLY A 474 14.08 -1.12 -14.92
CA GLY A 474 13.64 0.24 -15.18
C GLY A 474 12.96 0.87 -13.97
N PHE A 475 12.09 0.13 -13.28
CA PHE A 475 11.48 0.58 -12.02
C PHE A 475 12.54 0.93 -10.96
N VAL A 476 13.55 0.08 -10.78
CA VAL A 476 14.67 0.35 -9.86
C VAL A 476 15.41 1.63 -10.24
N ASP A 477 15.72 1.80 -11.53
CA ASP A 477 16.49 2.95 -12.04
C ASP A 477 15.71 4.27 -12.00
N THR A 478 14.38 4.23 -12.11
CA THR A 478 13.53 5.43 -11.94
C THR A 478 13.49 5.93 -10.50
N GLY A 479 13.83 5.09 -9.52
CA GLY A 479 13.76 5.43 -8.10
C GLY A 479 12.40 5.17 -7.44
N GLY A 480 11.51 4.41 -8.10
CA GLY A 480 10.28 3.94 -7.48
C GLY A 480 10.57 3.03 -6.28
N ALA A 481 9.80 3.12 -5.19
CA ALA A 481 10.11 2.43 -3.94
C ALA A 481 9.62 0.98 -3.89
N MET A 482 8.37 0.73 -4.27
CA MET A 482 7.78 -0.60 -4.21
C MET A 482 6.67 -0.79 -5.24
N MET A 483 6.61 -1.98 -5.80
CA MET A 483 5.70 -2.31 -6.90
C MET A 483 5.15 -3.71 -6.73
N THR A 484 3.88 -3.88 -7.06
CA THR A 484 3.29 -5.20 -7.27
C THR A 484 2.98 -5.38 -8.75
N LEU A 485 3.26 -6.57 -9.28
CA LEU A 485 2.93 -6.95 -10.65
C LEU A 485 1.94 -8.09 -10.59
N THR A 486 0.76 -7.94 -11.17
CA THR A 486 -0.21 -9.03 -11.29
C THR A 486 -0.36 -9.44 -12.75
N VAL A 487 0.00 -10.68 -13.06
CA VAL A 487 -0.34 -11.28 -14.36
C VAL A 487 -1.75 -11.84 -14.26
N ALA A 488 -2.68 -11.31 -15.07
CA ALA A 488 -4.07 -11.71 -15.06
C ALA A 488 -4.66 -11.85 -16.46
N ASP A 489 -5.76 -12.61 -16.52
CA ASP A 489 -6.55 -12.85 -17.72
C ASP A 489 -8.02 -12.56 -17.39
N THR A 490 -8.59 -11.53 -18.03
CA THR A 490 -9.99 -11.12 -17.86
C THR A 490 -10.95 -12.26 -18.14
N GLU A 491 -10.68 -13.07 -19.17
CA GLU A 491 -11.54 -14.18 -19.54
C GLU A 491 -11.54 -15.24 -18.42
N GLN A 492 -10.38 -15.51 -17.84
CA GLN A 492 -10.22 -16.42 -16.71
C GLN A 492 -10.94 -15.91 -15.45
N LEU A 493 -10.86 -14.61 -15.14
CA LEU A 493 -11.57 -14.01 -14.01
C LEU A 493 -13.09 -14.11 -14.20
N ARG A 494 -13.60 -13.77 -15.40
CA ARG A 494 -15.02 -13.89 -15.74
C ARG A 494 -15.49 -15.35 -15.73
N ALA A 495 -14.67 -16.29 -16.18
CA ALA A 495 -14.94 -17.72 -16.10
C ALA A 495 -15.03 -18.19 -14.64
N ALA A 496 -14.13 -17.72 -13.78
CA ALA A 496 -14.16 -18.03 -12.35
C ALA A 496 -15.40 -17.48 -11.61
N GLN A 497 -16.01 -16.38 -12.09
CA GLN A 497 -17.31 -15.93 -11.58
C GLN A 497 -18.45 -16.87 -11.95
N ARG A 498 -18.41 -17.49 -13.15
CA ARG A 498 -19.46 -18.39 -13.65
C ARG A 498 -19.32 -19.80 -13.10
N GLU A 499 -18.10 -20.30 -13.02
CA GLU A 499 -17.79 -21.70 -12.68
C GLU A 499 -16.75 -21.78 -11.53
N PRO A 500 -17.06 -21.26 -10.33
CA PRO A 500 -16.08 -21.12 -9.25
C PRO A 500 -15.43 -22.46 -8.85
N ASP A 501 -16.14 -23.58 -8.97
CA ASP A 501 -15.60 -24.91 -8.66
C ASP A 501 -14.45 -25.34 -9.58
N LYS A 502 -14.42 -24.87 -10.83
CA LYS A 502 -13.32 -25.13 -11.78
C LYS A 502 -12.11 -24.23 -11.56
N HIS A 503 -12.27 -23.16 -10.76
CA HIS A 503 -11.28 -22.11 -10.57
C HIS A 503 -10.91 -21.89 -9.10
N ARG A 504 -11.09 -22.90 -8.23
CA ARG A 504 -10.84 -22.80 -6.77
C ARG A 504 -9.42 -22.35 -6.40
N SER A 505 -8.43 -22.60 -7.25
CA SER A 505 -7.03 -22.21 -7.04
C SER A 505 -6.61 -20.90 -7.72
N LEU A 506 -7.55 -20.18 -8.35
CA LEU A 506 -7.29 -18.89 -8.98
C LEU A 506 -6.98 -17.85 -7.91
N ARG A 507 -5.75 -17.32 -7.93
CA ARG A 507 -5.28 -16.32 -6.97
C ARG A 507 -5.33 -14.92 -7.57
N VAL A 508 -5.69 -13.95 -6.74
CA VAL A 508 -5.60 -12.53 -7.07
C VAL A 508 -4.95 -11.75 -5.94
N ARG A 509 -4.27 -10.66 -6.31
CA ARG A 509 -3.62 -9.75 -5.37
C ARG A 509 -4.62 -8.71 -4.86
N MET A 510 -4.86 -8.70 -3.56
CA MET A 510 -5.50 -7.61 -2.82
C MET A 510 -4.42 -6.57 -2.46
N GLY A 511 -4.80 -5.32 -2.14
CA GLY A 511 -3.89 -4.16 -1.94
C GLY A 511 -2.70 -4.31 -0.96
N GLY A 512 -2.50 -5.48 -0.37
CA GLY A 512 -1.28 -5.86 0.31
C GLY A 512 -1.03 -7.37 0.44
N TRP A 513 -1.99 -8.24 0.06
CA TRP A 513 -1.98 -9.68 0.33
C TRP A 513 -2.66 -10.49 -0.78
N CYS A 514 -2.62 -11.82 -0.76
CA CYS A 514 -3.19 -12.67 -1.82
C CYS A 514 -4.42 -13.45 -1.36
N ALA A 515 -5.45 -13.50 -2.19
CA ALA A 515 -6.70 -14.23 -1.91
C ALA A 515 -7.03 -15.21 -3.04
N TYR A 516 -7.83 -16.23 -2.73
CA TYR A 516 -8.50 -16.99 -3.78
C TYR A 516 -9.67 -16.18 -4.34
N PHE A 517 -9.68 -15.94 -5.65
CA PHE A 517 -10.69 -15.10 -6.32
C PHE A 517 -12.12 -15.57 -6.05
N THR A 518 -12.34 -16.90 -6.05
CA THR A 518 -13.64 -17.52 -5.79
C THR A 518 -14.12 -17.39 -4.34
N MET A 519 -13.25 -16.94 -3.44
CA MET A 519 -13.56 -16.69 -2.03
C MET A 519 -13.84 -15.21 -1.72
N LEU A 520 -13.59 -14.31 -2.68
CA LEU A 520 -13.91 -12.90 -2.56
C LEU A 520 -15.40 -12.64 -2.75
N SER A 521 -15.89 -11.52 -2.20
CA SER A 521 -17.23 -11.02 -2.51
C SER A 521 -17.38 -10.63 -3.98
N ARG A 522 -18.61 -10.57 -4.46
CA ARG A 522 -18.90 -10.20 -5.86
C ARG A 522 -18.37 -8.80 -6.20
N ASP A 523 -18.51 -7.85 -5.28
CA ASP A 523 -18.01 -6.48 -5.47
C ASP A 523 -16.49 -6.43 -5.63
N GLN A 524 -15.74 -7.20 -4.83
CA GLN A 524 -14.30 -7.32 -4.97
C GLN A 524 -13.92 -7.98 -6.28
N GLN A 525 -14.60 -9.07 -6.67
CA GLN A 525 -14.37 -9.73 -7.95
C GLN A 525 -14.61 -8.78 -9.14
N ASP A 526 -15.72 -8.04 -9.14
CA ASP A 526 -16.06 -7.09 -10.19
C ASP A 526 -15.11 -5.88 -10.18
N HIS A 527 -14.61 -5.46 -9.02
CA HIS A 527 -13.53 -4.46 -8.94
C HIS A 527 -12.22 -4.99 -9.55
N HIS A 528 -11.85 -6.25 -9.28
CA HIS A 528 -10.69 -6.87 -9.93
C HIS A 528 -10.86 -6.93 -11.44
N ILE A 529 -12.03 -7.28 -11.95
CA ILE A 529 -12.21 -7.37 -13.39
C ILE A 529 -12.16 -5.99 -14.05
N ARG A 530 -12.83 -4.98 -13.49
CA ARG A 530 -12.77 -3.59 -14.00
C ARG A 530 -11.35 -3.05 -14.04
N ARG A 531 -10.54 -3.35 -13.03
CA ARG A 531 -9.10 -3.04 -13.00
C ARG A 531 -8.29 -3.74 -14.10
N GLN A 532 -8.72 -4.90 -14.58
CA GLN A 532 -8.05 -5.60 -15.67
C GLN A 532 -8.50 -5.07 -17.03
N GLU A 533 -9.80 -4.83 -17.19
CA GLU A 533 -10.40 -4.33 -18.44
C GLU A 533 -9.94 -2.90 -18.77
N SER A 534 -9.60 -2.10 -17.77
CA SER A 534 -9.08 -0.73 -17.95
C SER A 534 -7.61 -0.67 -18.42
N GLN A 535 -6.86 -1.76 -18.30
CA GLN A 535 -5.46 -1.86 -18.76
C GLN A 535 -5.28 -2.75 -20.00
N ALA A 536 -6.39 -3.23 -20.58
CA ALA A 536 -6.43 -4.04 -21.79
C ALA A 536 -6.56 -3.17 -23.04
#